data_AF-A0AAW6XYK2-F1
#
_entry.id   AF-A0AAW6XYK2-F1
#
_cell.length_a   1.000
_cell.length_b   1.000
_cell.length_c   1.000
_cell.angle_alpha   90.00
_cell.angle_beta   90.00
_cell.angle_gamma   90.00
#
_symmetry.space_group_name_H-M   'P 1'
#
loop_
_entity.id
_entity.type
_entity.pdbx_description
1 polymer ?
#
loop_
_entity_poly.entity_id
_entity_poly.type
_entity_poly.pdbx_seq_one_letter_code
_entity_poly.pdbx_strand_id
1 'polypeptide(L)'
;RVAEKWANRLGGCSLAFVHKTRDTTKPNHAVANRVVGEVEGKHCVLVDDMIDTGGTIAEAVKVLLASGAADVIVAATHGILSDPATQRLSECGAREV
;
A
#
# COMPACT_ATOMS: atom_id res chain seq x y z
N ARG A 1 -1.59 -10.76 9.62
CA ARG A 1 -2.70 -11.72 9.46
C ARG A 1 -3.28 -11.80 8.05
N VAL A 2 -3.87 -10.74 7.47
CA VAL A 2 -4.37 -10.81 6.06
C VAL A 2 -3.20 -10.98 5.09
N ALA A 3 -2.18 -10.13 5.18
CA ALA A 3 -0.98 -10.23 4.35
C ALA A 3 -0.29 -11.61 4.46
N GLU A 4 -0.13 -12.15 5.67
CA GLU A 4 0.46 -13.49 5.89
C GLU A 4 -0.33 -14.61 5.21
N LYS A 5 -1.67 -14.57 5.27
CA LYS A 5 -2.50 -15.56 4.57
C LYS A 5 -2.30 -15.50 3.06
N TRP A 6 -2.22 -14.30 2.50
CA TRP A 6 -1.96 -14.11 1.08
C TRP A 6 -0.55 -14.55 0.68
N ALA A 7 0.47 -14.19 1.45
CA ALA A 7 1.84 -14.67 1.23
C ALA A 7 1.93 -16.21 1.18
N ASN A 8 1.27 -16.89 2.12
CA ASN A 8 1.21 -18.36 2.11
C ASN A 8 0.46 -18.91 0.88
N ARG A 9 -0.65 -18.30 0.49
CA ARG A 9 -1.42 -18.71 -0.71
C ARG A 9 -0.67 -18.47 -2.02
N LEU A 10 0.16 -17.44 -2.07
CA LEU A 10 1.00 -17.10 -3.22
C LEU A 10 2.33 -17.89 -3.25
N GLY A 11 2.42 -19.01 -2.52
CA GLY A 11 3.59 -19.89 -2.55
C GLY A 11 4.68 -19.55 -1.52
N GLY A 12 4.33 -18.85 -0.43
CA GLY A 12 5.26 -18.51 0.64
C GLY A 12 6.11 -17.27 0.35
N CYS A 13 5.52 -16.26 -0.29
CA CYS A 13 6.23 -15.01 -0.62
C CYS A 13 6.77 -14.28 0.63
N SER A 14 7.83 -13.50 0.44
CA SER A 14 8.34 -12.62 1.48
C SER A 14 7.32 -11.54 1.86
N LEU A 15 7.18 -11.28 3.15
CA LEU A 15 6.31 -10.22 3.66
C LEU A 15 7.07 -8.92 3.86
N ALA A 16 6.41 -7.81 3.57
CA ALA A 16 6.84 -6.47 3.93
C ALA A 16 5.69 -5.72 4.59
N PHE A 17 6.01 -4.80 5.51
CA PHE A 17 5.04 -3.98 6.21
C PHE A 17 5.32 -2.50 5.97
N VAL A 18 4.31 -1.75 5.54
CA VAL A 18 4.37 -0.29 5.50
C VAL A 18 3.92 0.24 6.86
N HIS A 19 4.86 0.73 7.66
CA HIS A 19 4.54 1.31 8.95
C HIS A 19 4.27 2.82 8.80
N LYS A 20 3.05 3.23 9.15
CA LYS A 20 2.69 4.65 9.21
C LYS A 20 2.90 5.17 10.63
N THR A 21 3.63 6.29 10.75
CA THR A 21 3.66 7.05 11.99
C THR A 21 2.76 8.25 11.81
N ARG A 22 1.85 8.46 12.75
CA ARG A 22 0.99 9.64 12.77
C ARG A 22 1.59 10.66 13.73
N ASP A 23 1.77 11.87 13.25
CA ASP A 23 2.13 12.97 14.14
C ASP A 23 0.89 13.31 14.97
N THR A 24 0.93 13.04 16.26
CA THR A 24 -0.19 13.30 17.18
C THR A 24 -0.43 14.79 17.40
N THR A 25 0.50 15.65 16.99
CA THR A 25 0.40 17.11 17.12
C THR A 25 -0.27 17.78 15.92
N LYS A 26 -0.41 17.06 14.78
CA LYS A 26 -1.04 17.58 13.55
C LYS A 26 -2.22 16.70 13.13
N PRO A 27 -3.47 17.20 13.22
CA PRO A 27 -4.64 16.48 12.75
C PRO A 27 -4.48 16.07 11.29
N ASN A 28 -4.78 14.81 10.97
CA ASN A 28 -4.76 14.25 9.61
C ASN A 28 -3.40 14.19 8.90
N HIS A 29 -2.27 14.34 9.60
CA HIS A 29 -0.94 14.17 9.01
C HIS A 29 -0.35 12.79 9.37
N ALA A 30 -0.56 11.81 8.48
CA ALA A 30 0.06 10.48 8.58
C ALA A 30 1.11 10.35 7.48
N VAL A 31 2.38 10.22 7.87
CA VAL A 31 3.48 10.01 6.91
C VAL A 31 3.82 8.52 6.94
N ALA A 32 3.78 7.88 5.77
CA ALA A 32 4.27 6.52 5.61
C ALA A 32 5.80 6.59 5.62
N ASN A 33 6.42 6.23 6.74
CA ASN A 33 7.82 6.58 6.99
C ASN A 33 8.79 5.45 6.63
N ARG A 34 8.34 4.19 6.61
CA ARG A 34 9.26 3.06 6.50
C ARG A 34 8.60 1.78 6.00
N VAL A 35 9.23 1.14 5.02
CA VAL A 35 9.00 -0.27 4.68
C VAL A 35 9.88 -1.13 5.59
N VAL A 36 9.27 -2.12 6.24
CA VAL A 36 9.98 -3.17 6.99
C VAL A 36 9.91 -4.44 6.15
N GLY A 37 11.06 -4.85 5.59
CA GLY A 37 11.20 -5.99 4.67
C GLY A 37 11.88 -5.59 3.36
N GLU A 38 12.43 -6.58 2.64
CA GLU A 38 13.14 -6.36 1.37
C GLU A 38 12.17 -6.28 0.20
N VAL A 39 12.08 -5.11 -0.44
CA VAL A 39 11.18 -4.83 -1.58
C VAL A 39 11.92 -4.42 -2.86
N GLU A 40 13.22 -4.10 -2.77
CA GLU A 40 14.00 -3.65 -3.92
C GLU A 40 14.00 -4.69 -5.06
N GLY A 41 13.66 -4.24 -6.27
CA GLY A 41 13.57 -5.08 -7.47
C GLY A 41 12.39 -6.05 -7.49
N LYS A 42 11.48 -6.02 -6.51
CA LYS A 42 10.36 -6.97 -6.41
C LYS A 42 9.03 -6.40 -6.88
N HIS A 43 8.20 -7.27 -7.45
CA HIS A 43 6.79 -7.01 -7.69
C HIS A 43 6.03 -7.09 -6.37
N CYS A 44 5.43 -5.98 -5.93
CA CYS A 44 4.77 -5.90 -4.63
C CYS A 44 3.25 -6.02 -4.79
N VAL A 45 2.63 -6.93 -4.03
CA VAL A 45 1.16 -7.03 -3.93
C VAL A 45 0.72 -6.39 -2.61
N LEU A 46 0.12 -5.21 -2.70
CA LEU A 46 -0.44 -4.49 -1.55
C LEU A 46 -1.89 -4.91 -1.35
N VAL A 47 -2.19 -5.53 -0.20
CA VAL A 47 -3.53 -6.04 0.11
C VAL A 47 -4.13 -5.27 1.28
N ASP A 48 -5.37 -4.80 1.12
CA ASP A 48 -6.19 -4.22 2.18
C ASP A 48 -7.59 -4.85 2.18
N ASP A 49 -8.38 -4.65 3.23
CA ASP A 49 -9.79 -5.08 3.21
C ASP A 49 -10.66 -4.10 2.42
N MET A 50 -10.42 -2.80 2.56
CA MET A 50 -11.19 -1.75 1.91
C MET A 50 -10.37 -0.54 1.44
N ILE A 51 -10.88 0.14 0.41
CA ILE A 51 -10.34 1.42 -0.08
C ILE A 51 -11.47 2.44 -0.07
N ASP A 52 -11.38 3.41 0.83
CA ASP A 52 -12.31 4.55 0.91
C ASP A 52 -11.79 5.73 0.08
N THR A 53 -11.17 6.74 0.69
CA THR A 53 -10.65 7.92 -0.04
C THR A 53 -9.34 7.70 -0.82
N GLY A 54 -8.83 6.46 -0.91
CA GLY A 54 -7.58 6.11 -1.60
C GLY A 54 -6.28 6.63 -0.97
N GLY A 55 -6.33 7.50 0.04
CA GLY A 55 -5.14 8.14 0.62
C GLY A 55 -4.17 7.15 1.28
N THR A 56 -4.70 6.10 1.92
CA THR A 56 -3.84 5.11 2.57
C THR A 56 -3.01 4.33 1.56
N ILE A 57 -3.67 3.83 0.51
CA ILE A 57 -3.09 3.08 -0.58
C ILE A 57 -2.09 3.92 -1.37
N ALA A 58 -2.48 5.13 -1.78
CA ALA A 58 -1.63 5.99 -2.60
C ALA A 58 -0.28 6.28 -1.92
N GLU A 59 -0.28 6.56 -0.62
CA GLU A 59 0.97 6.76 0.13
C GLU A 59 1.79 5.48 0.29
N ALA A 60 1.14 4.32 0.48
CA ALA A 60 1.85 3.05 0.57
C ALA A 60 2.53 2.68 -0.76
N VAL A 61 1.85 2.88 -1.89
CA VAL A 61 2.39 2.67 -3.24
C VAL A 61 3.63 3.55 -3.45
N LYS A 62 3.54 4.85 -3.18
CA LYS A 62 4.68 5.78 -3.30
C LYS A 62 5.88 5.33 -2.47
N VAL A 63 5.65 4.90 -1.23
CA VAL A 63 6.72 4.45 -0.35
C VAL A 63 7.37 3.15 -0.84
N LEU A 64 6.59 2.20 -1.36
CA LEU A 64 7.13 0.97 -1.95
C LEU A 64 7.99 1.27 -3.18
N LEU A 65 7.50 2.12 -4.09
CA LEU A 65 8.24 2.53 -5.30
C LEU A 65 9.52 3.31 -4.93
N ALA A 66 9.44 4.24 -3.99
CA ALA A 66 10.60 4.97 -3.48
C ALA A 66 11.61 4.06 -2.77
N SER A 67 11.17 2.90 -2.27
CA SER A 67 12.02 1.87 -1.68
C SER A 67 12.56 0.87 -2.72
N GLY A 68 12.38 1.13 -4.02
CA GLY A 68 12.95 0.33 -5.11
C GLY A 68 12.08 -0.83 -5.61
N ALA A 69 10.79 -0.91 -5.22
CA ALA A 69 9.89 -1.92 -5.80
C ALA A 69 9.81 -1.78 -7.34
N ALA A 70 9.76 -2.91 -8.05
CA ALA A 70 9.70 -2.92 -9.51
C ALA A 70 8.34 -2.43 -10.05
N ASP A 71 7.26 -2.90 -9.41
CA ASP A 71 5.91 -2.37 -9.56
C ASP A 71 5.08 -2.69 -8.31
N VAL A 72 3.89 -2.09 -8.23
CA VAL A 72 2.93 -2.33 -7.15
C VAL A 72 1.56 -2.62 -7.74
N ILE A 73 1.00 -3.77 -7.38
CA ILE A 73 -0.40 -4.14 -7.65
C ILE A 73 -1.15 -4.03 -6.33
N VAL A 74 -2.31 -3.38 -6.33
CA VAL A 74 -3.17 -3.24 -5.16
C VAL A 74 -4.36 -4.19 -5.30
N ALA A 75 -4.80 -4.77 -4.20
CA ALA A 75 -6.04 -5.55 -4.15
C ALA A 75 -6.80 -5.25 -2.86
N ALA A 76 -8.11 -5.03 -2.98
CA ALA A 76 -9.01 -4.88 -1.84
C ALA A 76 -10.34 -5.60 -2.06
N THR A 77 -11.01 -5.96 -0.97
CA THR A 77 -12.33 -6.60 -1.05
C THR A 77 -13.43 -5.56 -1.30
N HIS A 78 -13.33 -4.40 -0.65
CA HIS A 78 -14.34 -3.35 -0.71
C HIS A 78 -13.76 -2.04 -1.25
N GLY A 79 -13.97 -1.76 -2.54
CA GLY A 79 -13.69 -0.45 -3.12
C GLY A 79 -14.86 0.51 -2.89
N ILE A 80 -14.87 1.23 -1.75
CA ILE A 80 -15.85 2.31 -1.53
C ILE A 80 -15.55 3.49 -2.46
N LEU A 81 -14.26 3.79 -2.66
CA LEU A 81 -13.77 4.76 -3.65
C LEU A 81 -14.44 6.14 -3.55
N SER A 82 -14.64 6.63 -2.33
CA SER A 82 -15.16 7.98 -2.11
C SER A 82 -14.16 9.04 -2.55
N ASP A 83 -14.65 10.22 -2.91
CA ASP A 83 -13.77 11.29 -3.38
C ASP A 83 -12.65 11.62 -2.37
N PRO A 84 -11.39 11.86 -2.81
CA PRO A 84 -10.91 11.87 -4.20
C PRO A 84 -10.14 10.57 -4.56
N ALA A 85 -10.69 9.38 -4.25
CA ALA A 85 -9.99 8.11 -4.45
C ALA A 85 -9.55 7.86 -5.90
N THR A 86 -10.45 8.05 -6.87
CA THR A 86 -10.16 7.82 -8.30
C THR A 86 -8.93 8.60 -8.75
N GLN A 87 -8.86 9.89 -8.41
CA GLN A 87 -7.72 10.74 -8.71
C GLN A 87 -6.45 10.19 -8.05
N ARG A 88 -6.49 9.99 -6.73
CA ARG A 88 -5.33 9.53 -5.95
C ARG A 88 -4.77 8.19 -6.44
N LEU A 89 -5.63 7.24 -6.81
CA LEU A 89 -5.22 5.92 -7.28
C LEU A 89 -4.67 5.99 -8.71
N SER A 90 -5.23 6.84 -9.58
CA SER A 90 -4.70 7.05 -10.93
C SER A 90 -3.33 7.74 -10.95
N GLU A 91 -3.01 8.54 -9.94
CA GLU A 91 -1.79 9.34 -9.86
C GLU A 91 -0.71 8.72 -8.93
N CYS A 92 -1.01 7.66 -8.18
CA CYS A 92 -0.07 7.13 -7.19
C CYS A 92 1.06 6.27 -7.75
N GLY A 93 0.98 5.89 -9.04
CA GLY A 93 1.99 5.06 -9.71
C GLY A 93 1.79 3.55 -9.53
N ALA A 94 0.64 3.10 -9.01
CA ALA A 94 0.30 1.69 -9.00
C ALA A 94 0.16 1.17 -10.44
N ARG A 95 0.57 -0.07 -10.68
CA ARG A 95 0.37 -0.74 -11.98
C ARG A 95 -1.10 -1.08 -12.21
N GLU A 96 -1.76 -1.54 -11.15
CA GLU A 96 -3.17 -1.95 -11.15
C GLU A 96 -3.71 -1.84 -9.71
N VAL A 97 -5.01 -1.52 -9.59
CA VAL A 97 -5.74 -1.40 -8.32
C VAL A 97 -7.05 -2.15 -8.40
#